data_AF-A0A8T3ML03-F1
#
_entry.id   AF-A0A8T3ML03-F1
#
_cell.length_a   1.000
_cell.length_b   1.000
_cell.length_c   1.000
_cell.angle_alpha   90.00
_cell.angle_beta   90.00
_cell.angle_gamma   90.00
#
_symmetry.space_group_name_H-M   'P 1'
#
loop_
_entity.id
_entity.type
_entity.pdbx_description
1 polymer ?
#
loop_
_entity_poly.entity_id
_entity_poly.type
_entity_poly.pdbx_seq_one_letter_code
_entity_poly.pdbx_strand_id
1 'polypeptide(L)'
;MTADARADATLDVVQEAHVRRWCYEQGTSGFSLRRAELLPDPADRSVPRVGPGGRVRVAVLAAADAALDGAARRGLLAAGADQTVWLRSNDGRTFAERAEALRVARPDLVVVLGGDPRHADAVVELCEAFRSGCSDQSPVPRAVVTGDARTTMRLHGPLARFGVEVLPDPRRTDGHAALVGRARGFRRGTDTTLVLRDEALE
;
A
#
# COMPACT_ATOMS: atom_id res chain seq x y z
N MET A 1 -17.25 6.42 56.90
CA MET A 1 -17.20 5.26 55.96
C MET A 1 -17.97 5.65 54.73
N THR A 2 -17.31 6.30 53.77
CA THR A 2 -17.88 6.65 52.47
C THR A 2 -17.39 5.62 51.47
N ALA A 3 -18.32 4.80 50.97
CA ALA A 3 -18.07 3.87 49.89
C ALA A 3 -17.80 4.69 48.62
N ASP A 4 -16.58 4.60 48.12
CA ASP A 4 -16.14 5.23 46.88
C ASP A 4 -16.82 4.50 45.71
N ALA A 5 -17.82 5.16 45.11
CA ALA A 5 -18.53 4.63 43.96
C ALA A 5 -17.56 4.59 42.77
N ARG A 6 -17.03 3.40 42.47
CA ARG A 6 -16.32 3.17 41.21
C ARG A 6 -17.27 3.46 40.06
N ALA A 7 -17.13 4.64 39.47
CA ALA A 7 -17.75 4.95 38.20
C ALA A 7 -17.19 3.99 37.16
N ASP A 8 -18.06 3.24 36.49
CA ASP A 8 -17.71 2.48 35.31
C ASP A 8 -17.26 3.46 34.22
N ALA A 9 -15.96 3.69 34.15
CA ALA A 9 -15.37 4.52 33.11
C ALA A 9 -15.11 3.65 31.87
N THR A 10 -15.81 3.95 30.80
CA THR A 10 -15.54 3.35 29.48
C THR A 10 -14.23 3.92 28.95
N LEU A 11 -13.18 3.09 28.94
CA LEU A 11 -11.86 3.44 28.40
C LEU A 11 -11.85 3.19 26.88
N ASP A 12 -11.52 4.21 26.09
CA ASP A 12 -11.19 4.01 24.67
C ASP A 12 -9.80 3.36 24.58
N VAL A 13 -9.81 2.03 24.48
CA VAL A 13 -8.61 1.19 24.41
C VAL A 13 -7.74 1.56 23.20
N VAL A 14 -8.33 2.06 22.12
CA VAL A 14 -7.59 2.41 20.89
C VAL A 14 -6.77 3.68 21.12
N GLN A 15 -7.35 4.68 21.78
CA GLN A 15 -6.65 5.92 22.09
C GLN A 15 -5.61 5.72 23.22
N GLU A 16 -5.91 4.91 24.23
CA GLU A 16 -4.94 4.58 25.29
C GLU A 16 -3.77 3.74 24.78
N ALA A 17 -3.99 2.82 23.84
CA ALA A 17 -2.91 2.02 23.25
C ALA A 17 -1.87 2.86 22.50
N HIS A 18 -2.20 4.09 22.07
CA HIS A 18 -1.24 5.00 21.44
C HIS A 18 -0.24 5.62 22.42
N VAL A 19 -0.59 5.71 23.71
CA VAL A 19 0.21 6.41 24.72
C VAL A 19 0.66 5.49 25.84
N ARG A 20 0.29 4.21 25.83
CA ARG A 20 0.63 3.26 26.88
C ARG A 20 1.10 1.91 26.36
N ARG A 21 2.15 1.41 26.99
CA ARG A 21 2.58 0.01 26.89
C ARG A 21 1.92 -0.80 28.00
N TRP A 22 1.37 -1.94 27.63
CA TRP A 22 0.67 -2.84 28.56
C TRP A 22 1.43 -4.16 28.67
N CYS A 23 1.74 -4.57 29.90
CA CYS A 23 2.31 -5.86 30.19
C CYS A 23 1.23 -6.75 30.79
N TYR A 24 1.00 -7.93 30.19
CA TYR A 24 0.04 -8.91 30.67
C TYR A 24 0.77 -10.16 31.14
N GLU A 25 0.20 -10.84 32.12
CA GLU A 25 0.58 -12.19 32.50
C GLU A 25 -0.53 -13.15 32.07
N GLN A 26 -0.14 -14.24 31.42
CA GLN A 26 -1.05 -15.30 31.03
C GLN A 26 -1.17 -16.30 32.18
N GLY A 27 -2.35 -16.35 32.79
CA GLY A 27 -2.72 -17.35 33.80
C GLY A 27 -3.59 -18.46 33.22
N THR A 28 -3.88 -19.46 34.05
CA THR A 28 -4.66 -20.65 33.69
C THR A 28 -6.11 -20.35 33.28
N SER A 29 -6.65 -19.19 33.68
CA SER A 29 -8.03 -18.76 33.43
C SER A 29 -8.17 -17.49 32.59
N GLY A 30 -7.06 -16.96 32.05
CA GLY A 30 -7.09 -15.76 31.20
C GLY A 30 -5.86 -14.88 31.32
N PHE A 31 -5.95 -13.68 30.74
CA PHE A 31 -4.92 -12.66 30.79
C PHE A 31 -5.23 -11.65 31.89
N SER A 32 -4.28 -11.40 32.79
CA SER A 32 -4.37 -10.32 33.76
C SER A 32 -3.38 -9.23 33.40
N LEU A 33 -3.85 -7.98 33.36
CA LEU A 33 -2.98 -6.84 33.18
C LEU A 33 -2.08 -6.66 34.41
N ARG A 34 -0.77 -6.66 34.22
CA ARG A 34 0.22 -6.43 35.29
C ARG A 34 0.63 -4.98 35.43
N ARG A 35 0.83 -4.27 34.31
CA ARG A 35 1.39 -2.91 34.31
C ARG A 35 0.97 -2.15 33.07
N ALA A 36 0.62 -0.88 33.25
CA ALA A 36 0.47 0.09 32.18
C ALA A 36 1.51 1.19 32.38
N GLU A 37 2.37 1.42 31.39
CA GLU A 37 3.37 2.50 31.40
C GLU A 37 3.02 3.51 30.33
N LEU A 38 2.98 4.81 30.67
CA LEU A 38 2.93 5.87 29.69
C LEU A 38 4.19 5.81 28.83
N LEU A 39 4.02 5.72 27.52
CA LEU A 39 5.09 5.90 26.56
C LEU A 39 5.63 7.33 26.71
N PRO A 40 6.95 7.55 26.57
CA PRO A 40 7.54 8.88 26.60
C PRO A 40 6.89 9.80 25.55
N ASP A 41 7.00 11.11 25.76
CA ASP A 41 6.45 12.17 24.92
C ASP A 41 6.58 11.83 23.42
N PRO A 42 5.50 11.92 22.60
CA PRO A 42 5.58 11.70 21.16
C PRO A 42 6.59 12.59 20.41
N ALA A 43 7.17 13.60 21.07
CA ALA A 43 8.31 14.37 20.58
C ALA A 43 9.64 13.58 20.61
N ASP A 44 9.74 12.50 21.38
CA ASP A 44 10.89 11.60 21.40
C ASP A 44 10.89 10.70 20.17
N ARG A 45 11.49 11.20 19.08
CA ARG A 45 11.63 10.51 17.79
C ARG A 45 12.52 9.27 17.84
N SER A 46 13.04 8.89 19.01
CA SER A 46 13.85 7.68 19.19
C SER A 46 13.01 6.41 19.35
N VAL A 47 11.71 6.52 19.64
CA VAL A 47 10.81 5.37 19.81
C VAL A 47 9.97 5.16 18.55
N PRO A 48 10.09 4.01 17.86
CA PRO A 48 9.27 3.71 16.68
C PRO A 48 7.80 3.69 17.06
N ARG A 49 6.98 4.47 16.34
CA ARG A 49 5.53 4.51 16.55
C ARG A 49 4.90 3.40 15.73
N VAL A 50 4.05 2.58 16.35
CA VAL A 50 3.33 1.51 15.63
C VAL A 50 1.92 1.99 15.27
N GLY A 51 1.57 1.99 13.99
CA GLY A 51 0.27 2.49 13.54
C GLY A 51 -0.20 1.91 12.21
N PRO A 52 -1.45 2.19 11.80
CA PRO A 52 -2.02 1.64 10.57
C PRO A 52 -1.49 2.33 9.29
N GLY A 53 -0.77 3.45 9.40
CA GLY A 53 -0.40 4.27 8.24
C GLY A 53 -1.60 4.90 7.54
N GLY A 54 -1.31 5.64 6.46
CA GLY A 54 -2.32 6.18 5.55
C GLY A 54 -2.92 5.10 4.64
N ARG A 55 -4.13 5.35 4.14
CA ARG A 55 -4.73 4.56 3.06
C ARG A 55 -4.00 4.87 1.75
N VAL A 56 -3.69 3.84 0.97
CA VAL A 56 -3.07 3.97 -0.36
C VAL A 56 -3.95 3.28 -1.38
N ARG A 57 -4.51 4.07 -2.31
CA ARG A 57 -5.32 3.58 -3.43
C ARG A 57 -4.40 3.13 -4.56
N VAL A 58 -4.46 1.85 -4.91
CA VAL A 58 -3.61 1.25 -5.93
C VAL A 58 -4.43 0.90 -7.16
N ALA A 59 -4.00 1.43 -8.30
CA ALA A 59 -4.42 0.94 -9.60
C ALA A 59 -3.39 -0.04 -10.16
N VAL A 60 -3.85 -1.12 -10.80
CA VAL A 60 -2.97 -2.08 -11.49
C VAL A 60 -3.27 -2.09 -12.98
N LEU A 61 -2.22 -1.94 -13.79
CA LEU A 61 -2.26 -2.03 -15.24
C LEU A 61 -1.49 -3.28 -15.66
N ALA A 62 -2.17 -4.27 -16.23
CA ALA A 62 -1.58 -5.58 -16.47
C ALA A 62 -1.75 -6.05 -17.92
N ALA A 63 -0.67 -6.62 -18.48
CA ALA A 63 -0.78 -7.54 -19.59
C ALA A 63 -1.56 -8.81 -19.17
N ALA A 64 -1.98 -9.61 -20.14
CA ALA A 64 -2.60 -10.91 -19.88
C ALA A 64 -1.55 -11.95 -19.39
N ASP A 65 -1.18 -11.89 -18.12
CA ASP A 65 -0.31 -12.85 -17.43
C ASP A 65 -0.88 -13.19 -16.04
N ALA A 66 -1.54 -14.35 -15.93
CA ALA A 66 -2.21 -14.77 -14.71
C ALA A 66 -1.24 -15.04 -13.53
N ALA A 67 -0.01 -15.49 -13.83
CA ALA A 67 0.98 -15.76 -12.79
C ALA A 67 1.50 -14.45 -12.19
N LEU A 68 1.75 -13.46 -13.05
CA LEU A 68 2.16 -12.13 -12.63
C LEU A 68 1.05 -11.41 -11.86
N ASP A 69 -0.19 -11.52 -12.32
CA ASP A 69 -1.38 -11.01 -11.61
C ASP A 69 -1.47 -11.58 -10.19
N GLY A 70 -1.35 -12.90 -10.06
CA GLY A 70 -1.42 -13.57 -8.76
C GLY A 70 -0.31 -13.13 -7.81
N ALA A 71 0.91 -12.95 -8.32
CA ALA A 71 2.05 -12.48 -7.53
C ALA A 71 1.87 -11.03 -7.06
N ALA A 72 1.42 -10.14 -7.94
CA ALA A 72 1.14 -8.75 -7.60
C ALA A 72 -0.01 -8.62 -6.59
N ARG A 73 -1.08 -9.40 -6.73
CA ARG A 73 -2.18 -9.43 -5.74
C ARG A 73 -1.70 -9.81 -4.35
N ARG A 74 -0.87 -10.86 -4.24
CA ARG A 74 -0.30 -11.26 -2.94
C ARG A 74 0.55 -10.14 -2.34
N GLY A 75 1.41 -9.49 -3.13
CA GLY A 75 2.25 -8.39 -2.64
C GLY A 75 1.43 -7.19 -2.16
N LEU A 76 0.43 -6.77 -2.94
CA LEU A 76 -0.44 -5.65 -2.56
C LEU A 76 -1.29 -5.96 -1.33
N LEU A 77 -1.76 -7.20 -1.18
CA LEU A 77 -2.46 -7.65 0.03
C LEU A 77 -1.55 -7.65 1.26
N ALA A 78 -0.33 -8.20 1.14
CA ALA A 78 0.66 -8.19 2.22
C ALA A 78 1.05 -6.77 2.64
N ALA A 79 1.01 -5.80 1.71
CA ALA A 79 1.25 -4.40 1.99
C ALA A 79 0.04 -3.66 2.61
N GLY A 80 -1.12 -4.31 2.79
CA GLY A 80 -2.35 -3.67 3.26
C GLY A 80 -2.83 -2.56 2.32
N ALA A 81 -2.57 -2.67 1.02
CA ALA A 81 -2.93 -1.66 0.03
C ALA A 81 -4.38 -1.82 -0.44
N ASP A 82 -5.05 -0.69 -0.70
CA ASP A 82 -6.43 -0.67 -1.18
C ASP A 82 -6.46 -0.71 -2.72
N GLN A 83 -6.78 -1.87 -3.28
CA GLN A 83 -6.83 -2.06 -4.73
C GLN A 83 -8.11 -1.47 -5.31
N THR A 84 -8.02 -0.30 -5.94
CA THR A 84 -9.21 0.44 -6.44
C THR A 84 -9.59 0.08 -7.86
N VAL A 85 -8.61 -0.21 -8.72
CA VAL A 85 -8.89 -0.66 -10.09
C VAL A 85 -7.82 -1.63 -10.58
N TRP A 86 -8.26 -2.62 -11.35
CA TRP A 86 -7.39 -3.56 -12.04
C TRP A 86 -7.77 -3.60 -13.51
N LEU A 87 -6.93 -3.03 -14.37
CA LEU A 87 -7.13 -3.01 -15.81
C LEU A 87 -6.25 -4.05 -16.46
N ARG A 88 -6.85 -4.89 -17.30
CA ARG A 88 -6.11 -5.84 -18.12
C ARG A 88 -6.20 -5.43 -19.57
N SER A 89 -5.15 -5.71 -20.35
CA SER A 89 -5.17 -5.43 -21.79
C SER A 89 -6.35 -6.08 -22.52
N ASN A 90 -6.86 -7.19 -22.01
CA ASN A 90 -7.96 -7.97 -22.58
C ASN A 90 -9.30 -7.84 -21.81
N ASP A 91 -9.49 -6.80 -20.99
CA ASP A 91 -10.70 -6.62 -20.15
C ASP A 91 -11.95 -6.14 -20.91
N GLY A 92 -11.90 -6.05 -22.25
CA GLY A 92 -13.01 -5.64 -23.11
C GLY A 92 -13.36 -4.15 -23.06
N ARG A 93 -12.73 -3.37 -22.17
CA ARG A 93 -12.95 -1.93 -22.07
C ARG A 93 -12.24 -1.20 -23.20
N THR A 94 -12.91 -0.19 -23.72
CA THR A 94 -12.31 0.80 -24.63
C THR A 94 -11.30 1.68 -23.91
N PHE A 95 -10.46 2.38 -24.66
CA PHE A 95 -9.54 3.38 -24.13
C PHE A 95 -10.22 4.41 -23.22
N ALA A 96 -11.36 4.96 -23.64
CA ALA A 96 -12.08 5.99 -22.90
C ALA A 96 -12.62 5.45 -21.57
N GLU A 97 -13.15 4.23 -21.56
CA GLU A 97 -13.64 3.57 -20.34
C GLU A 97 -12.50 3.27 -19.36
N ARG A 98 -11.32 2.89 -19.85
CA ARG A 98 -10.10 2.70 -19.04
C ARG A 98 -9.65 4.01 -18.40
N ALA A 99 -9.59 5.08 -19.18
CA ALA A 99 -9.21 6.41 -18.69
C ALA A 99 -10.21 6.92 -17.64
N GLU A 100 -11.51 6.75 -17.89
CA GLU A 100 -12.56 7.14 -16.93
C GLU A 100 -12.48 6.31 -15.64
N ALA A 101 -12.28 4.99 -15.73
CA ALA A 101 -12.13 4.13 -14.56
C ALA A 101 -10.95 4.58 -13.67
N LEU A 102 -9.83 4.98 -14.28
CA LEU A 102 -8.68 5.50 -13.54
C LEU A 102 -8.95 6.89 -12.95
N ARG A 103 -9.63 7.77 -13.69
CA ARG A 103 -10.05 9.09 -13.22
C ARG A 103 -10.93 8.99 -11.97
N VAL A 104 -11.92 8.08 -11.98
CA VAL A 104 -12.83 7.84 -10.86
C VAL A 104 -12.09 7.19 -9.69
N ALA A 105 -11.21 6.22 -9.95
CA ALA A 105 -10.45 5.52 -8.92
C ALA A 105 -9.47 6.43 -8.15
N ARG A 106 -9.00 7.52 -8.77
CA ARG A 106 -8.03 8.48 -8.22
C ARG A 106 -6.87 7.80 -7.48
N PRO A 107 -6.10 6.92 -8.14
CA PRO A 107 -5.04 6.15 -7.48
C PRO A 107 -3.95 7.05 -6.91
N ASP A 108 -3.32 6.64 -5.81
CA ASP A 108 -2.12 7.27 -5.25
C ASP A 108 -0.86 6.61 -5.84
N LEU A 109 -0.95 5.29 -6.10
CA LEU A 109 0.10 4.46 -6.69
C LEU A 109 -0.49 3.67 -7.88
N VAL A 110 0.26 3.61 -8.97
CA VAL A 110 -0.06 2.79 -10.14
C VAL A 110 1.01 1.74 -10.34
N VAL A 111 0.62 0.47 -10.31
CA VAL A 111 1.51 -0.67 -10.55
C VAL A 111 1.31 -1.14 -11.99
N VAL A 112 2.36 -1.03 -12.79
CA VAL A 112 2.38 -1.48 -14.17
C VAL A 112 3.09 -2.83 -14.24
N LEU A 113 2.33 -3.87 -14.55
CA LEU A 113 2.82 -5.22 -14.73
C LEU A 113 3.21 -5.41 -16.20
N GLY A 114 4.48 -5.13 -16.51
CA GLY A 114 5.02 -5.17 -17.87
C GLY A 114 4.96 -6.55 -18.53
N GLY A 115 5.04 -7.63 -17.73
CA GLY A 115 4.89 -9.00 -18.22
C GLY A 115 5.91 -9.39 -19.29
N ASP A 116 5.48 -10.26 -20.21
CA ASP A 116 6.27 -10.64 -21.39
C ASP A 116 6.40 -9.45 -22.37
N PRO A 117 7.61 -9.15 -22.90
CA PRO A 117 7.84 -8.11 -23.90
C PRO A 117 6.89 -8.14 -25.10
N ARG A 118 6.34 -9.30 -25.46
CA ARG A 118 5.35 -9.46 -26.53
C ARG A 118 4.05 -8.70 -26.28
N HIS A 119 3.73 -8.40 -25.02
CA HIS A 119 2.54 -7.66 -24.64
C HIS A 119 2.80 -6.16 -24.38
N ALA A 120 4.03 -5.68 -24.61
CA ALA A 120 4.41 -4.33 -24.24
C ALA A 120 3.55 -3.24 -24.93
N ASP A 121 3.10 -3.45 -26.17
CA ASP A 121 2.17 -2.53 -26.85
C ASP A 121 0.83 -2.38 -26.11
N ALA A 122 0.29 -3.50 -25.62
CA ALA A 122 -0.97 -3.50 -24.90
C ALA A 122 -0.83 -2.83 -23.52
N VAL A 123 0.34 -2.98 -22.86
CA VAL A 123 0.63 -2.26 -21.61
C VAL A 123 0.84 -0.77 -21.86
N VAL A 124 1.49 -0.38 -22.98
CA VAL A 124 1.61 1.02 -23.39
C VAL A 124 0.23 1.66 -23.54
N GLU A 125 -0.73 0.98 -24.18
CA GLU A 125 -2.10 1.48 -24.32
C GLU A 125 -2.76 1.74 -22.95
N LEU A 126 -2.59 0.82 -21.99
CA LEU A 126 -3.09 1.02 -20.62
C LEU A 126 -2.41 2.23 -19.95
N CYS A 127 -1.11 2.42 -20.15
CA CYS A 127 -0.38 3.57 -19.61
C CYS A 127 -0.81 4.89 -20.27
N GLU A 128 -1.17 4.88 -21.55
CA GLU A 128 -1.75 6.04 -22.24
C GLU A 128 -3.15 6.38 -21.68
N ALA A 129 -3.97 5.35 -21.42
CA ALA A 129 -5.26 5.54 -20.76
C ALA A 129 -5.09 6.11 -19.35
N PHE A 130 -4.07 5.65 -18.60
CA PHE A 130 -3.68 6.23 -17.32
C PHE A 130 -3.25 7.68 -17.42
N ARG A 131 -2.39 8.00 -18.39
CA ARG A 131 -1.97 9.38 -18.65
C ARG A 131 -3.16 10.29 -18.92
N SER A 132 -4.13 9.82 -19.69
CA SER A 132 -5.37 10.56 -20.01
C SER A 132 -6.34 10.65 -18.82
N GLY A 133 -6.48 9.58 -18.04
CA GLY A 133 -7.39 9.53 -16.89
C GLY A 133 -6.93 10.39 -15.72
N CYS A 134 -5.61 10.45 -15.51
CA CYS A 134 -5.01 11.08 -14.34
C CYS A 134 -4.22 12.37 -14.66
N SER A 135 -4.41 12.98 -15.84
CA SER A 135 -3.67 14.18 -16.28
C SER A 135 -3.82 15.37 -15.33
N ASP A 136 -5.01 15.55 -14.77
CA ASP A 136 -5.35 16.71 -13.93
C ASP A 136 -5.40 16.35 -12.44
N GLN A 137 -4.98 15.13 -12.09
CA GLN A 137 -5.00 14.67 -10.71
C GLN A 137 -3.93 15.38 -9.87
N SER A 138 -4.36 15.95 -8.74
CA SER A 138 -3.49 16.42 -7.67
C SER A 138 -3.89 15.74 -6.35
N PRO A 139 -2.93 15.15 -5.59
CA PRO A 139 -1.52 14.95 -5.96
C PRO A 139 -1.35 14.00 -7.15
N VAL A 140 -0.24 14.15 -7.88
CA VAL A 140 0.10 13.32 -9.04
C VAL A 140 0.39 11.89 -8.58
N PRO A 141 -0.26 10.86 -9.17
CA PRO A 141 0.02 9.47 -8.83
C PRO A 141 1.45 9.09 -9.18
N ARG A 142 2.02 8.16 -8.42
CA ARG A 142 3.34 7.59 -8.71
C ARG A 142 3.20 6.28 -9.46
N ALA A 143 4.11 6.02 -10.40
CA ALA A 143 4.10 4.79 -11.18
C ALA A 143 5.27 3.88 -10.80
N VAL A 144 4.97 2.62 -10.53
CA VAL A 144 5.98 1.56 -10.38
C VAL A 144 5.80 0.56 -11.51
N VAL A 145 6.89 0.20 -12.16
CA VAL A 145 6.90 -0.73 -13.28
C VAL A 145 7.63 -1.99 -12.85
N THR A 146 6.97 -3.14 -13.00
CA THR A 146 7.63 -4.45 -12.85
C THR A 146 7.85 -5.02 -14.25
N GLY A 147 9.09 -5.31 -14.62
CA GLY A 147 9.39 -5.86 -15.93
C GLY A 147 10.86 -5.74 -16.29
N ASP A 148 11.21 -6.23 -17.47
CA ASP A 148 12.57 -6.07 -18.00
C ASP A 148 12.86 -4.62 -18.42
N ALA A 149 14.14 -4.33 -18.67
CA ALA A 149 14.61 -3.00 -19.06
C ALA A 149 13.99 -2.52 -20.39
N ARG A 150 13.75 -3.41 -21.35
CA ARG A 150 13.19 -3.06 -22.66
C ARG A 150 11.73 -2.64 -22.51
N THR A 151 10.94 -3.39 -21.75
CA THR A 151 9.56 -3.03 -21.45
C THR A 151 9.50 -1.70 -20.71
N THR A 152 10.37 -1.49 -19.71
CA THR A 152 10.49 -0.22 -18.99
C THR A 152 10.79 0.96 -19.91
N MET A 153 11.76 0.82 -20.83
CA MET A 153 12.12 1.89 -21.77
C MET A 153 10.93 2.32 -22.64
N ARG A 154 10.11 1.36 -23.09
CA ARG A 154 8.91 1.65 -23.89
C ARG A 154 7.85 2.42 -23.10
N LEU A 155 7.78 2.19 -21.79
CA LEU A 155 6.80 2.84 -20.90
C LEU A 155 7.26 4.22 -20.42
N HIS A 156 8.51 4.60 -20.66
CA HIS A 156 9.04 5.90 -20.21
C HIS A 156 8.26 7.09 -20.78
N GLY A 157 7.88 7.03 -22.07
CA GLY A 157 7.08 8.07 -22.72
C GLY A 157 5.73 8.34 -22.04
N PRO A 158 4.81 7.35 -22.00
CA PRO A 158 3.49 7.54 -21.40
C PRO A 158 3.54 7.84 -19.89
N LEU A 159 4.60 7.42 -19.19
CA LEU A 159 4.71 7.58 -17.74
C LEU A 159 5.57 8.76 -17.28
N ALA A 160 6.14 9.56 -18.19
CA ALA A 160 7.15 10.58 -17.88
C ALA A 160 6.74 11.56 -16.76
N ARG A 161 5.45 11.93 -16.69
CA ARG A 161 4.92 12.88 -15.69
C ARG A 161 4.76 12.29 -14.28
N PHE A 162 4.67 10.97 -14.14
CA PHE A 162 4.22 10.31 -12.91
C PHE A 162 5.37 9.92 -11.98
N GLY A 163 6.63 10.05 -12.43
CA GLY A 163 7.79 9.55 -11.71
C GLY A 163 7.78 8.02 -11.71
N VAL A 164 8.65 7.43 -12.53
CA VAL A 164 8.71 5.99 -12.75
C VAL A 164 9.80 5.39 -11.89
N GLU A 165 9.43 4.39 -11.12
CA GLU A 165 10.36 3.50 -10.46
C GLU A 165 10.26 2.10 -11.05
N VAL A 166 11.39 1.42 -11.18
CA VAL A 166 11.46 0.05 -11.68
C VAL A 166 11.68 -0.89 -10.52
N LEU A 167 10.80 -1.88 -10.39
CA LEU A 167 10.91 -2.94 -9.41
C LEU A 167 11.24 -4.27 -10.09
N PRO A 168 11.95 -5.20 -9.41
CA PRO A 168 12.11 -6.56 -9.91
C PRO A 168 10.76 -7.28 -10.09
N ASP A 169 10.76 -8.36 -10.86
CA ASP A 169 9.56 -9.16 -11.11
C ASP A 169 8.95 -9.69 -9.79
N PRO A 170 7.68 -9.38 -9.48
CA PRO A 170 7.03 -9.76 -8.22
C PRO A 170 6.79 -11.26 -8.07
N ARG A 171 6.98 -12.07 -9.13
CA ARG A 171 7.01 -13.54 -9.03
C ARG A 171 8.25 -14.03 -8.28
N ARG A 172 9.32 -13.23 -8.25
CA ARG A 172 10.53 -13.51 -7.49
C ARG A 172 10.41 -12.95 -6.06
N THR A 173 11.11 -13.57 -5.12
CA THR A 173 11.11 -13.17 -3.71
C THR A 173 11.56 -11.72 -3.50
N ASP A 174 12.63 -11.30 -4.19
CA ASP A 174 13.16 -9.93 -4.15
C ASP A 174 12.18 -8.91 -4.74
N GLY A 175 11.53 -9.24 -5.86
CA GLY A 175 10.50 -8.39 -6.45
C GLY A 175 9.23 -8.31 -5.61
N HIS A 176 8.82 -9.41 -4.98
CA HIS A 176 7.70 -9.43 -4.05
C HIS A 176 7.98 -8.51 -2.84
N ALA A 177 9.14 -8.68 -2.19
CA ALA A 177 9.55 -7.83 -1.08
C ALA A 177 9.66 -6.36 -1.49
N ALA A 178 10.17 -6.06 -2.68
CA ALA A 178 10.26 -4.71 -3.22
C ALA A 178 8.88 -4.07 -3.44
N LEU A 179 7.92 -4.82 -4.02
CA LEU A 179 6.54 -4.35 -4.20
C LEU A 179 5.86 -4.08 -2.86
N VAL A 180 5.98 -5.00 -1.90
CA VAL A 180 5.42 -4.86 -0.54
C VAL A 180 6.01 -3.62 0.14
N GLY A 181 7.34 -3.53 0.16
CA GLY A 181 8.07 -2.44 0.79
C GLY A 181 7.73 -1.08 0.17
N ARG A 182 7.56 -1.02 -1.16
CA ARG A 182 7.16 0.21 -1.85
C ARG A 182 5.76 0.64 -1.47
N ALA A 183 4.77 -0.25 -1.52
CA ALA A 183 3.40 0.05 -1.12
C ALA A 183 3.30 0.45 0.37
N ARG A 184 4.02 -0.24 1.26
CA ARG A 184 4.16 0.15 2.68
C ARG A 184 4.82 1.52 2.84
N GLY A 185 5.82 1.85 2.03
CA GLY A 185 6.43 3.19 1.97
C GLY A 185 5.41 4.30 1.70
N PHE A 186 4.48 4.09 0.76
CA PHE A 186 3.39 5.03 0.52
C PHE A 186 2.45 5.17 1.72
N ARG A 187 2.16 4.08 2.43
CA ARG A 187 1.34 4.10 3.64
C ARG A 187 2.01 4.88 4.77
N ARG A 188 3.34 4.83 4.89
CA ARG A 188 4.09 5.66 5.85
C ARG A 188 4.11 7.14 5.45
N GLY A 189 4.03 7.43 4.15
CA GLY A 189 4.11 8.80 3.64
C GLY A 189 5.45 9.42 4.01
N THR A 190 5.43 10.57 4.69
CA THR A 190 6.63 11.25 5.18
C THR A 190 7.05 10.85 6.58
N ASP A 191 6.28 9.98 7.27
CA ASP A 191 6.63 9.54 8.62
C ASP A 191 7.59 8.34 8.57
N THR A 192 8.88 8.65 8.58
CA THR A 192 9.95 7.63 8.58
C THR A 192 10.11 6.88 9.90
N THR A 193 9.43 7.34 10.97
CA THR A 193 9.47 6.71 12.30
C THR A 193 8.29 5.76 12.55
N LEU A 194 7.35 5.69 11.59
CA LEU A 194 6.19 4.82 11.66
C LEU A 194 6.54 3.38 11.24
N VAL A 195 6.35 2.44 12.15
CA VAL A 195 6.27 1.01 11.86
C VAL A 195 4.81 0.67 11.60
N LEU A 196 4.53 0.01 10.46
CA LEU A 196 3.15 -0.35 10.13
C LEU A 196 2.72 -1.54 11.00
N ARG A 197 1.46 -1.55 11.44
CA ARG A 197 0.92 -2.64 12.27
C ARG A 197 1.10 -4.02 11.63
N ASP A 198 0.90 -4.13 10.33
CA ASP A 198 1.09 -5.37 9.57
C ASP A 198 2.56 -5.81 9.49
N GLU A 199 3.49 -4.84 9.46
CA GLU A 199 4.93 -5.13 9.49
C GLU A 199 5.42 -5.51 10.89
N ALA A 200 4.82 -4.95 11.95
CA ALA A 200 5.20 -5.27 13.33
C ALA A 200 4.83 -6.69 13.77
N LEU A 201 3.99 -7.39 13.00
CA LEU A 201 3.50 -8.74 13.29
C LEU A 201 4.22 -9.84 12.49
N GLU A 202 5.10 -9.47 11.56
CA GLU A 202 5.94 -10.36 10.74
C GLU A 202 7.28 -10.64 11.42
#